data_AF-A0A0W8G593-F1
#
_entry.id   AF-A0A0W8G593-F1
#
_cell.length_a   1.000
_cell.length_b   1.000
_cell.length_c   1.000
_cell.angle_alpha   90.00
_cell.angle_beta   90.00
_cell.angle_gamma   90.00
#
_symmetry.space_group_name_H-M   'P 1'
#
loop_
_entity.id
_entity.type
_entity.pdbx_description
1 polymer ?
#
loop_
_entity_poly.entity_id
_entity_poly.type
_entity_poly.pdbx_seq_one_letter_code
_entity_poly.pdbx_strand_id
1 'polypeptide(L)'
;MVIFLALAAVVSCAKTDPRMTLEDFMSLCVSGVSDDCRGACDDFAGVFVVTYPTSGDCRRACDKVQERLGLADVGQGCDSSLDRAGDLCAQYCDKNR
;
A
#
# COMPACT_ATOMS: atom_id res chain seq x y z
N MET A 1 -47.69 -2.62 -32.92
CA MET A 1 -47.24 -1.87 -31.72
C MET A 1 -46.11 -2.70 -31.10
N VAL A 2 -44.86 -2.33 -31.37
CA VAL A 2 -43.68 -3.10 -30.94
C VAL A 2 -43.16 -2.45 -29.68
N ILE A 3 -43.40 -3.06 -28.53
CA ILE A 3 -42.85 -2.59 -27.24
C ILE A 3 -41.43 -3.14 -27.15
N PHE A 4 -40.45 -2.29 -27.45
CA PHE A 4 -39.04 -2.54 -27.14
C PHE A 4 -38.84 -2.36 -25.63
N LEU A 5 -38.82 -3.48 -24.88
CA LEU A 5 -38.34 -3.52 -23.51
C LEU A 5 -36.81 -3.40 -23.53
N ALA A 6 -36.32 -2.17 -23.44
CA ALA A 6 -34.92 -1.89 -23.19
C ALA A 6 -34.57 -2.35 -21.77
N LEU A 7 -33.94 -3.52 -21.63
CA LEU A 7 -33.23 -3.88 -20.41
C LEU A 7 -32.03 -2.96 -20.28
N ALA A 8 -32.16 -1.91 -19.46
CA ALA A 8 -31.04 -1.16 -18.94
C ALA A 8 -30.22 -2.08 -18.04
N ALA A 9 -29.18 -2.70 -18.62
CA ALA A 9 -28.12 -3.33 -17.86
C ALA A 9 -27.39 -2.22 -17.09
N VAL A 10 -27.79 -2.00 -15.84
CA VAL A 10 -26.95 -1.37 -14.83
C VAL A 10 -25.75 -2.28 -14.62
N VAL A 11 -24.74 -2.11 -15.49
CA VAL A 11 -23.39 -2.54 -15.20
C VAL A 11 -22.96 -1.67 -14.03
N SER A 12 -23.19 -2.18 -12.82
CA SER A 12 -22.53 -1.68 -11.63
C SER A 12 -21.05 -1.59 -11.96
N CYS A 13 -20.52 -0.36 -12.00
CA CYS A 13 -19.09 -0.14 -11.88
C CYS A 13 -18.69 -0.71 -10.51
N ALA A 14 -18.44 -2.02 -10.44
CA ALA A 14 -17.56 -2.58 -9.46
C ALA A 14 -16.24 -1.86 -9.73
N LYS A 15 -16.00 -0.80 -8.97
CA LYS A 15 -14.70 -0.15 -8.86
C LYS A 15 -13.84 -1.22 -8.20
N THR A 16 -13.35 -2.16 -9.01
CA THR A 16 -12.32 -3.10 -8.61
C THR A 16 -11.15 -2.21 -8.29
N ASP A 17 -11.04 -1.82 -7.02
CA ASP A 17 -9.91 -1.04 -6.55
C ASP A 17 -8.70 -1.92 -6.86
N PRO A 18 -7.85 -1.53 -7.83
CA PRO A 18 -6.81 -2.42 -8.31
C PRO A 18 -5.91 -2.77 -7.13
N ARG A 19 -5.61 -4.06 -6.99
CA ARG A 19 -4.62 -4.55 -6.04
C ARG A 19 -3.35 -3.73 -6.22
N MET A 20 -2.84 -3.17 -5.12
CA MET A 20 -1.54 -2.49 -5.16
C MET A 20 -0.47 -3.55 -5.34
N THR A 21 0.34 -3.45 -6.39
CA THR A 21 1.50 -4.33 -6.58
C THR A 21 2.70 -3.82 -5.79
N LEU A 22 3.72 -4.67 -5.63
CA LEU A 22 4.99 -4.24 -5.05
C LEU A 22 5.67 -3.16 -5.90
N GLU A 23 5.54 -3.24 -7.23
CA GLU A 23 6.08 -2.24 -8.15
C GLU A 23 5.38 -0.89 -7.98
N ASP A 24 4.05 -0.89 -7.83
CA ASP A 24 3.27 0.33 -7.54
C ASP A 24 3.71 0.95 -6.22
N PHE A 25 3.89 0.12 -5.18
CA PHE A 25 4.37 0.57 -3.88
C PHE A 25 5.76 1.19 -3.98
N MET A 26 6.72 0.51 -4.60
CA MET A 26 8.09 1.01 -4.72
C MET A 26 8.14 2.30 -5.53
N SER A 27 7.35 2.42 -6.60
CA SER A 27 7.23 3.65 -7.38
C SER A 27 6.65 4.81 -6.57
N LEU A 28 5.58 4.57 -5.81
CA LEU A 28 4.91 5.59 -4.99
C LEU A 28 5.70 5.99 -3.75
N CYS A 29 6.45 5.04 -3.18
CA CYS A 29 7.35 5.26 -2.06
C CYS A 29 8.55 6.06 -2.55
N VAL A 30 9.31 5.57 -3.54
CA VAL A 30 10.53 6.22 -4.05
C VAL A 30 10.25 7.62 -4.64
N SER A 31 9.09 7.86 -5.27
CA SER A 31 8.76 9.18 -5.85
C SER A 31 8.53 10.30 -4.83
N GLY A 32 8.45 9.97 -3.53
CA GLY A 32 8.22 10.93 -2.45
C GLY A 32 9.34 11.01 -1.41
N VAL A 33 10.41 10.22 -1.57
CA VAL A 33 11.50 10.09 -0.59
C VAL A 33 12.83 10.49 -1.23
N SER A 34 13.77 11.01 -0.44
CA SER A 34 15.15 11.20 -0.93
C SER A 34 15.83 9.84 -1.17
N ASP A 35 16.87 9.82 -2.00
CA ASP A 35 17.65 8.61 -2.25
C ASP A 35 18.22 8.00 -0.94
N ASP A 36 18.52 8.87 0.05
CA ASP A 36 18.99 8.47 1.38
C ASP A 36 17.93 7.72 2.20
N CYS A 37 16.64 7.90 1.88
CA CYS A 37 15.51 7.27 2.57
C CYS A 37 14.95 6.05 1.81
N ARG A 38 15.51 5.70 0.64
CA ARG A 38 15.03 4.57 -0.18
C ARG A 38 15.09 3.23 0.56
N GLY A 39 16.08 3.04 1.42
CA GLY A 39 16.21 1.83 2.24
C GLY A 39 15.00 1.57 3.14
N ALA A 40 14.30 2.63 3.57
CA ALA A 40 13.06 2.48 4.30
C ALA A 40 11.96 1.82 3.46
N CYS A 41 11.80 2.21 2.18
CA CYS A 41 10.85 1.59 1.28
C CYS A 41 11.14 0.09 1.09
N ASP A 42 12.42 -0.28 0.98
CA ASP A 42 12.83 -1.68 0.85
C ASP A 42 12.48 -2.50 2.11
N ASP A 43 12.60 -1.92 3.30
CA ASP A 43 12.19 -2.59 4.54
C ASP A 43 10.68 -2.85 4.61
N PHE A 44 9.85 -1.93 4.11
CA PHE A 44 8.41 -2.14 3.98
C PHE A 44 8.06 -3.17 2.92
N ALA A 45 8.80 -3.25 1.81
CA ALA A 45 8.62 -4.28 0.79
C ALA A 45 8.78 -5.71 1.36
N GLY A 46 9.57 -5.86 2.43
CA GLY A 46 9.69 -7.12 3.19
C GLY A 46 8.37 -7.62 3.78
N VAL A 47 7.39 -6.75 4.03
CA VAL A 47 6.03 -7.13 4.46
C VAL A 47 5.28 -7.79 3.30
N PHE A 48 5.55 -7.40 2.06
CA PHE A 48 4.72 -7.76 0.91
C PHE A 48 4.99 -9.19 0.45
N VAL A 49 6.17 -9.72 0.77
CA VAL A 49 6.56 -11.11 0.49
C VAL A 49 6.02 -12.10 1.52
N VAL A 50 5.41 -11.61 2.61
CA VAL A 50 4.81 -12.44 3.65
C VAL A 50 3.29 -12.58 3.43
N THR A 51 2.79 -13.79 3.62
CA THR A 51 1.34 -14.03 3.63
C THR A 51 0.81 -13.85 5.05
N TYR A 52 -0.10 -12.90 5.23
CA TYR A 52 -0.76 -12.63 6.50
C TYR A 52 -2.19 -13.18 6.50
N PRO A 53 -2.67 -13.68 7.65
CA PRO A 53 -4.03 -14.24 7.75
C PRO A 53 -5.12 -13.17 7.63
N THR A 54 -4.82 -11.92 8.01
CA THR A 54 -5.76 -10.79 7.92
C THR A 54 -5.04 -9.50 7.48
N SER A 55 -5.79 -8.53 6.96
CA SER A 55 -5.27 -7.17 6.71
C SER A 55 -4.79 -6.50 8.01
N GLY A 56 -5.40 -6.81 9.16
CA GLY A 56 -4.95 -6.35 10.47
C GLY A 56 -3.55 -6.88 10.86
N ASP A 57 -3.26 -8.14 10.57
CA ASP A 57 -1.93 -8.73 10.78
C ASP A 57 -0.87 -8.12 9.87
N CYS A 58 -1.25 -7.84 8.62
CA CYS A 58 -0.39 -7.16 7.66
C CYS A 58 -0.05 -5.73 8.11
N ARG A 59 -1.06 -4.95 8.54
CA ARG A 59 -0.83 -3.59 9.09
C ARG A 59 0.08 -3.59 10.30
N ARG A 60 -0.12 -4.51 11.25
CA ARG A 60 0.79 -4.67 12.40
C ARG A 60 2.23 -4.96 11.99
N ALA A 61 2.45 -5.61 10.85
CA ALA A 61 3.79 -5.81 10.32
C ALA A 61 4.38 -4.53 9.72
N CYS A 62 3.58 -3.73 9.02
CA CYS A 62 3.95 -2.37 8.59
C CYS A 62 4.34 -1.50 9.79
N ASP A 63 3.50 -1.47 10.84
CA ASP A 63 3.74 -0.67 12.05
C ASP A 63 5.07 -1.04 12.73
N LYS A 64 5.40 -2.35 12.77
CA LYS A 64 6.69 -2.84 13.30
C LYS A 64 7.89 -2.44 12.45
N VAL A 65 7.71 -2.29 11.14
CA VAL A 65 8.78 -1.77 10.27
C VAL A 65 8.97 -0.28 10.54
N GLN A 66 7.89 0.48 10.61
CA GLN A 66 7.92 1.91 10.91
C GLN A 66 8.58 2.21 12.27
N GLU A 67 8.17 1.49 13.32
CA GLU A 67 8.74 1.62 14.67
C GLU A 67 10.25 1.33 14.66
N ARG A 68 10.67 0.25 13.98
CA ARG A 68 12.09 -0.13 13.88
C ARG A 68 12.91 0.93 13.15
N LEU A 69 12.38 1.48 12.05
CA LEU A 69 13.05 2.51 11.26
C LEU A 69 13.16 3.83 12.02
N GLY A 70 12.12 4.20 12.78
CA GLY A 70 12.15 5.36 13.68
C GLY A 70 13.15 5.20 14.83
N LEU A 71 13.37 3.98 15.33
CA LEU A 71 14.35 3.69 16.40
C LEU A 71 15.79 3.56 15.88
N ALA A 72 15.98 3.21 14.61
CA ALA A 72 17.29 2.95 14.02
C ALA A 72 18.05 4.21 13.58
N ASP A 73 17.52 5.41 13.83
CA ASP A 73 18.09 6.70 13.42
C ASP A 73 18.33 6.81 11.89
N VAL A 74 17.72 5.91 11.11
CA VAL A 74 17.55 6.01 9.64
C VAL A 74 16.73 7.27 9.30
N GLY A 75 16.04 7.82 10.31
CA GLY A 75 15.07 8.90 10.27
C GLY A 75 15.61 10.34 10.34
N GLN A 76 16.92 10.62 10.45
CA GLN A 76 17.37 12.02 10.41
C GLN A 76 17.12 12.65 9.03
N GLY A 77 15.92 13.21 8.84
CA GLY A 77 15.42 13.78 7.60
C GLY A 77 14.44 12.91 6.80
N CYS A 78 14.13 11.69 7.26
CA CYS A 78 13.25 10.74 6.55
C CYS A 78 11.86 10.57 7.17
N ASP A 79 11.48 11.31 8.22
CA ASP A 79 10.22 11.08 8.95
C ASP A 79 8.98 11.12 8.03
N SER A 80 8.87 12.14 7.16
CA SER A 80 7.77 12.25 6.20
C SER A 80 7.76 11.13 5.15
N SER A 81 8.94 10.61 4.84
CA SER A 81 9.15 9.48 3.94
C SER A 81 8.69 8.17 4.57
N LEU A 82 9.02 7.98 5.85
CA LEU A 82 8.64 6.84 6.67
C LEU A 82 7.13 6.78 6.88
N ASP A 83 6.50 7.91 7.22
CA ASP A 83 5.06 8.00 7.39
C ASP A 83 4.32 7.66 6.09
N ARG A 84 4.78 8.22 4.96
CA ARG A 84 4.22 7.91 3.64
C ARG A 84 4.40 6.44 3.27
N ALA A 85 5.56 5.86 3.54
CA ALA A 85 5.82 4.44 3.29
C ALA A 85 4.92 3.55 4.16
N GLY A 86 4.70 3.91 5.43
CA GLY A 86 3.75 3.28 6.34
C GLY A 86 2.32 3.33 5.80
N ASP A 87 1.85 4.51 5.38
CA ASP A 87 0.52 4.70 4.79
C ASP A 87 0.32 3.87 3.51
N LEU A 88 1.34 3.80 2.65
CA LEU A 88 1.32 2.98 1.45
C LEU A 88 1.31 1.48 1.78
N CYS A 89 2.05 1.06 2.80
CA CYS A 89 2.04 -0.31 3.30
C CYS A 89 0.67 -0.70 3.85
N ALA A 90 0.03 0.18 4.63
CA ALA A 90 -1.32 -0.03 5.12
C ALA A 90 -2.34 -0.14 3.98
N GLN A 91 -2.25 0.73 2.98
CA GLN A 91 -3.09 0.65 1.78
C GLN A 91 -2.87 -0.65 0.99
N TYR A 92 -1.62 -1.12 0.87
CA TYR A 92 -1.34 -2.42 0.28
C TYR A 92 -2.06 -3.53 1.03
N CYS A 93 -1.95 -3.54 2.36
CA CYS A 93 -2.60 -4.53 3.21
C CYS A 93 -4.12 -4.54 3.04
N ASP A 94 -4.75 -3.37 2.95
CA ASP A 94 -6.21 -3.26 2.79
C ASP A 94 -6.69 -3.66 1.39
N LYS A 95 -5.87 -3.48 0.35
CA LYS A 95 -6.22 -3.84 -1.03
C LYS A 95 -5.92 -5.30 -1.39
N ASN A 96 -5.06 -5.98 -0.63
CA ASN A 96 -4.55 -7.30 -0.97
C ASN A 96 -4.89 -8.41 0.05
N ARG A 97 -5.54 -8.09 1.17
CA ARG A 97 -5.91 -9.02 2.25
C ARG A 97 -7.32 -8.75 2.75
#